data_AF-A0A2D5P566-F1
#
_entry.id   AF-A0A2D5P566-F1
#
_cell.length_a   1.000
_cell.length_b   1.000
_cell.length_c   1.000
_cell.angle_alpha   90.00
_cell.angle_beta   90.00
_cell.angle_gamma   90.00
#
_symmetry.space_group_name_H-M   'P 1'
#
loop_
_entity.id
_entity.type
_entity.pdbx_description
1 polymer ?
#
loop_
_entity_poly.entity_id
_entity_poly.type
_entity_poly.pdbx_seq_one_letter_code
_entity_poly.pdbx_strand_id
1 'polypeptide(L)'
;MNLKITLLVMLFITNIFASNFNATKLTKDEIKTLKEIKKQGKKYGLSYSLMAIAIKESSIGKYLVNVDSKDYGLYQANIKTVLSRQKAKNTSWNRNKYAMRLISDFQFATKNAIAELTYWKKVHKNDWKKVWSSYNGGWKYNSKRARKYSREIAIIIKRLKRVNV
;
A
#
# COMPACT_ATOMS: atom_id res chain seq x y z
N MET A 1 -42.70 15.74 6.39
CA MET A 1 -41.63 16.63 5.87
C MET A 1 -40.58 16.72 6.97
N ASN A 2 -39.33 16.31 6.83
CA ASN A 2 -38.46 16.46 5.68
C ASN A 2 -37.46 15.31 5.50
N LEU A 3 -37.09 15.16 4.24
CA LEU A 3 -36.32 14.13 3.58
C LEU A 3 -34.91 13.88 4.15
N LYS A 4 -34.56 12.59 4.10
CA LYS A 4 -33.23 12.00 3.91
C LYS A 4 -32.18 12.96 3.33
N ILE A 5 -31.04 13.08 4.01
CA ILE A 5 -29.72 13.16 3.36
C ILE A 5 -28.75 12.29 4.17
N THR A 6 -28.82 10.97 3.98
CA THR A 6 -27.65 10.11 4.21
C THR A 6 -26.76 10.23 2.99
N LEU A 7 -25.77 11.14 3.04
CA LEU A 7 -24.73 11.24 2.02
C LEU A 7 -23.78 10.05 2.17
N LEU A 8 -24.21 8.87 1.71
CA LEU A 8 -23.38 7.67 1.60
C LEU A 8 -22.57 7.75 0.30
N VAL A 9 -21.68 8.74 0.22
CA VAL A 9 -20.80 8.93 -0.93
C VAL A 9 -19.40 8.37 -0.61
N MET A 10 -19.02 7.37 -1.42
CA MET A 10 -17.68 6.83 -1.66
C MET A 10 -16.97 5.98 -0.60
N LEU A 11 -17.45 4.74 -0.43
CA LEU A 11 -16.64 3.61 0.08
C LEU A 11 -16.16 2.64 -1.03
N PHE A 12 -16.24 3.05 -2.31
CA PHE A 12 -16.11 2.11 -3.44
C PHE A 12 -14.85 2.21 -4.32
N ILE A 13 -13.94 3.17 -4.12
CA ILE A 13 -12.78 3.30 -5.04
C ILE A 13 -11.67 2.26 -4.78
N THR A 14 -11.61 1.64 -3.59
CA THR A 14 -10.49 0.73 -3.24
C THR A 14 -10.66 -0.73 -3.70
N ASN A 15 -11.80 -1.10 -4.30
CA ASN A 15 -12.09 -2.50 -4.66
C ASN A 15 -11.96 -2.84 -6.16
N ILE A 16 -12.00 -1.85 -7.07
CA ILE A 16 -12.03 -2.13 -8.53
C ILE A 16 -10.66 -2.53 -9.09
N PHE A 17 -9.56 -2.07 -8.47
CA PHE A 17 -8.21 -2.27 -9.03
C PHE A 17 -7.64 -3.68 -8.82
N ALA A 18 -8.04 -4.40 -7.77
CA ALA A 18 -7.47 -5.72 -7.47
C ALA A 18 -8.01 -6.85 -8.33
N SER A 19 -9.30 -6.83 -8.67
CA SER A 19 -9.88 -7.86 -9.55
C SER A 19 -9.32 -7.76 -10.97
N ASN A 20 -8.95 -6.55 -11.40
CA ASN A 20 -8.67 -6.22 -12.79
C ASN A 20 -7.19 -5.98 -13.11
N PHE A 21 -6.24 -6.20 -12.18
CA PHE A 21 -4.80 -6.11 -12.52
C PHE A 21 -4.45 -7.09 -13.64
N ASN A 22 -4.13 -6.55 -14.81
CA ASN A 22 -3.71 -7.34 -15.96
C ASN A 22 -2.21 -7.14 -16.21
N ALA A 23 -1.42 -8.15 -15.82
CA ALA A 23 0.04 -8.10 -15.95
C ALA A 23 0.51 -7.97 -17.41
N THR A 24 -0.29 -8.37 -18.39
CA THR A 24 0.09 -8.27 -19.82
C THR A 24 -0.18 -6.90 -20.43
N LYS A 25 -0.85 -5.99 -19.72
CA LYS A 25 -1.17 -4.62 -20.17
C LYS A 25 -0.37 -3.53 -19.47
N LEU A 26 0.74 -3.90 -18.82
CA LEU A 26 1.63 -2.93 -18.17
C LEU A 26 2.33 -2.04 -19.21
N THR A 27 2.39 -0.74 -18.96
CA THR A 27 3.18 0.18 -19.78
C THR A 27 4.68 -0.01 -19.53
N LYS A 28 5.53 0.51 -20.43
CA LYS A 28 6.99 0.48 -20.25
C LYS A 28 7.43 1.17 -18.94
N ASP A 29 6.81 2.29 -18.59
CA ASP A 29 7.11 3.02 -17.36
C ASP A 29 6.64 2.30 -16.10
N GLU A 30 5.48 1.64 -16.15
CA GLU A 30 5.02 0.78 -15.07
C GLU A 30 5.97 -0.41 -14.86
N ILE A 31 6.45 -1.05 -15.93
CA ILE A 31 7.45 -2.11 -15.86
C ILE A 31 8.77 -1.60 -15.25
N LYS A 32 9.25 -0.42 -15.69
CA LYS A 32 10.46 0.22 -15.14
C LYS A 32 10.30 0.48 -13.64
N THR A 33 9.15 1.01 -13.24
CA THR A 33 8.83 1.29 -11.84
C THR A 33 8.78 0.00 -11.01
N LEU A 34 8.13 -1.05 -11.51
CA LEU A 34 8.08 -2.35 -10.83
C LEU A 34 9.47 -2.99 -10.68
N LYS A 35 10.33 -2.90 -11.70
CA LYS A 35 11.73 -3.36 -11.63
C LYS A 35 12.52 -2.63 -10.55
N GLU A 36 12.35 -1.32 -10.43
CA GLU A 36 13.01 -0.53 -9.39
C GLU A 36 12.47 -0.91 -7.99
N ILE A 37 11.15 -1.05 -7.82
CA ILE A 37 10.55 -1.55 -6.57
C ILE A 37 11.11 -2.94 -6.21
N LYS A 38 11.19 -3.84 -7.20
CA LYS A 38 11.73 -5.20 -7.03
C LYS A 38 13.16 -5.16 -6.51
N LYS A 39 14.01 -4.28 -7.08
CA LYS A 39 15.40 -4.05 -6.66
C LYS A 39 15.47 -3.57 -5.21
N GLN A 40 14.70 -2.54 -4.83
CA GLN A 40 14.68 -2.00 -3.46
C GLN A 40 14.25 -3.05 -2.41
N GLY A 41 13.31 -3.93 -2.77
CA GLY A 41 12.82 -4.99 -1.89
C GLY A 41 13.72 -6.22 -1.77
N LYS A 42 14.74 -6.39 -2.64
CA LYS A 42 15.50 -7.64 -2.79
C LYS A 42 16.19 -8.06 -1.50
N LYS A 43 16.94 -7.15 -0.88
CA LYS A 43 17.69 -7.44 0.35
C LYS A 43 16.83 -7.78 1.58
N TYR A 44 15.53 -7.50 1.54
CA TYR A 44 14.60 -7.77 2.63
C TYR A 44 13.68 -8.97 2.36
N GLY A 45 13.81 -9.61 1.18
CA GLY A 45 12.85 -10.61 0.69
C GLY A 45 11.43 -10.03 0.56
N LEU A 46 11.29 -8.77 0.14
CA LEU A 46 10.03 -8.04 0.04
C LEU A 46 9.63 -7.67 -1.39
N SER A 47 10.46 -7.98 -2.39
CA SER A 47 10.31 -7.51 -3.78
C SER A 47 8.90 -7.67 -4.34
N TYR A 48 8.33 -8.88 -4.31
CA TYR A 48 7.00 -9.13 -4.84
C TYR A 48 5.88 -8.54 -3.98
N SER A 49 6.06 -8.46 -2.66
CA SER A 49 5.08 -7.80 -1.79
C SER A 49 5.01 -6.31 -2.05
N LEU A 50 6.15 -5.62 -2.18
CA LEU A 50 6.18 -4.19 -2.49
C LEU A 50 5.55 -3.90 -3.85
N MET A 51 5.90 -4.67 -4.89
CA MET A 51 5.28 -4.51 -6.21
C MET A 51 3.76 -4.70 -6.16
N ALA A 52 3.29 -5.76 -5.49
CA ALA A 52 1.87 -6.03 -5.38
C ALA A 52 1.11 -4.96 -4.58
N ILE A 53 1.72 -4.43 -3.51
CA ILE A 53 1.15 -3.33 -2.73
C ILE A 53 1.11 -2.05 -3.56
N ALA A 54 2.17 -1.69 -4.28
CA ALA A 54 2.16 -0.51 -5.16
C ALA A 54 1.04 -0.56 -6.22
N ILE A 55 0.80 -1.73 -6.80
CA ILE A 55 -0.33 -1.97 -7.72
C ILE A 55 -1.66 -1.81 -6.98
N LYS A 56 -1.82 -2.48 -5.84
CA LYS A 56 -3.08 -2.53 -5.10
C LYS A 56 -3.49 -1.18 -4.52
N GLU A 57 -2.52 -0.43 -4.03
CA GLU A 57 -2.74 0.77 -3.22
C GLU A 57 -2.82 2.05 -4.06
N SER A 58 -2.01 2.18 -5.09
CA SER A 58 -1.90 3.43 -5.87
C SER A 58 -1.98 3.25 -7.38
N SER A 59 -2.22 2.02 -7.86
CA SER A 59 -2.12 1.68 -9.29
C SER A 59 -0.76 2.12 -9.86
N ILE A 60 0.32 1.78 -9.15
CA ILE A 60 1.71 2.13 -9.51
C ILE A 60 1.88 3.67 -9.58
N GLY A 61 1.32 4.37 -8.59
CA GLY A 61 1.51 5.82 -8.43
C GLY A 61 0.52 6.72 -9.17
N LYS A 62 -0.52 6.17 -9.82
CA LYS A 62 -1.61 6.95 -10.42
C LYS A 62 -2.49 7.65 -9.37
N TYR A 63 -2.65 7.03 -8.20
CA TYR A 63 -3.46 7.56 -7.10
C TYR A 63 -2.63 7.58 -5.81
N LEU A 64 -2.05 8.74 -5.49
CA LEU A 64 -1.09 8.88 -4.40
C LEU A 64 -1.68 9.44 -3.10
N VAL A 65 -2.92 9.92 -3.12
CA VAL A 65 -3.53 10.64 -2.00
C VAL A 65 -4.87 10.02 -1.64
N ASN A 66 -5.01 9.59 -0.39
CA ASN A 66 -6.29 9.22 0.20
C ASN A 66 -6.54 10.07 1.45
N VAL A 67 -7.34 11.12 1.28
CA VAL A 67 -7.62 12.09 2.34
C VAL A 67 -8.54 11.53 3.43
N ASP A 68 -9.31 10.49 3.18
CA ASP A 68 -10.24 9.93 4.18
C ASP A 68 -9.48 9.10 5.20
N SER A 69 -8.62 8.19 4.71
CA SER A 69 -7.78 7.33 5.55
C SER A 69 -6.48 8.01 6.00
N LYS A 70 -6.11 9.14 5.39
CA LYS A 70 -4.84 9.86 5.60
C LYS A 70 -3.62 8.98 5.25
N ASP A 71 -3.76 8.27 4.14
CA ASP A 71 -2.75 7.41 3.56
C ASP A 71 -2.17 8.06 2.29
N TYR A 72 -0.85 7.98 2.13
CA TYR A 72 -0.15 8.75 1.09
C TYR A 72 0.96 7.95 0.40
N GLY A 73 1.23 8.35 -0.84
CA GLY A 73 2.33 7.83 -1.66
C GLY A 73 2.04 6.48 -2.31
N LEU A 74 3.08 5.95 -2.95
CA LEU A 74 3.05 4.73 -3.76
C LEU A 74 2.46 3.51 -3.02
N TYR A 75 2.68 3.43 -1.71
CA TYR A 75 2.26 2.30 -0.87
C TYR A 75 1.17 2.66 0.14
N GLN A 76 0.55 3.84 0.01
CA GLN A 76 -0.52 4.34 0.88
C GLN A 76 -0.15 4.22 2.37
N ALA A 77 1.00 4.78 2.74
CA ALA A 77 1.46 4.73 4.13
C ALA A 77 0.66 5.70 5.01
N ASN A 78 0.17 5.22 6.15
CA ASN A 78 -0.59 6.05 7.08
C ASN A 78 0.28 7.11 7.74
N ILE A 79 -0.17 8.37 7.69
CA ILE A 79 0.63 9.49 8.17
C ILE A 79 0.97 9.40 9.65
N LYS A 80 0.09 8.83 10.49
CA LYS A 80 0.36 8.68 11.93
C LYS A 80 1.51 7.70 12.18
N THR A 81 1.54 6.60 11.43
CA THR A 81 2.61 5.59 11.53
C THR A 81 3.94 6.17 11.04
N VAL A 82 3.92 6.94 9.96
CA VAL A 82 5.13 7.60 9.44
C VAL A 82 5.66 8.60 10.44
N LEU A 83 4.82 9.48 11.00
CA LEU A 83 5.23 10.43 12.05
C LEU A 83 5.87 9.74 13.25
N SER A 84 5.27 8.64 13.72
CA SER A 84 5.82 7.81 14.80
C SER A 84 7.22 7.28 14.47
N ARG A 85 7.42 6.72 13.27
CA ARG A 85 8.75 6.27 12.80
C ARG A 85 9.79 7.38 12.73
N GLN A 86 9.36 8.58 12.34
CA GLN A 86 10.24 9.75 12.25
C GLN A 86 10.43 10.45 13.60
N LYS A 87 9.83 9.95 14.68
CA LYS A 87 9.81 10.58 16.02
C LYS A 87 9.35 12.05 15.95
N ALA A 88 8.44 12.35 15.03
CA ALA A 88 7.95 13.69 14.78
C ALA A 88 6.64 13.96 15.54
N LYS A 89 6.49 15.16 16.13
CA LYS A 89 5.24 15.58 16.76
C LYS A 89 4.10 15.59 15.74
N ASN A 90 2.92 15.18 16.17
CA ASN A 90 1.74 15.08 15.31
C ASN A 90 1.06 16.45 15.10
N THR A 91 1.69 17.31 14.29
CA THR A 91 1.19 18.64 13.92
C THR A 91 0.74 18.68 12.46
N SER A 92 -0.12 19.63 12.08
CA SER A 92 -0.55 19.81 10.68
C SER A 92 0.62 20.02 9.73
N TRP A 93 1.61 20.82 10.14
CA TRP A 93 2.84 21.04 9.36
C TRP A 93 3.62 19.74 9.12
N ASN A 94 3.84 18.94 10.17
CA ASN A 94 4.56 17.67 10.02
C ASN A 94 3.76 16.67 9.17
N ARG A 95 2.44 16.59 9.34
CA ARG A 95 1.58 15.75 8.48
C ARG A 95 1.75 16.12 7.01
N ASN A 96 1.66 17.40 6.67
CA ASN A 96 1.80 17.85 5.28
C ASN A 96 3.22 17.61 4.75
N LYS A 97 4.26 17.92 5.53
CA LYS A 97 5.66 17.67 5.17
C LYS A 97 5.92 16.20 4.83
N TYR A 98 5.50 15.28 5.69
CA TYR A 98 5.74 13.86 5.45
C TYR A 98 4.79 13.24 4.43
N ALA A 99 3.54 13.72 4.31
CA ALA A 99 2.65 13.33 3.22
C ALA A 99 3.25 13.70 1.86
N MET A 100 3.72 14.95 1.71
CA MET A 100 4.39 15.38 0.48
C MET A 100 5.64 14.55 0.19
N ARG A 101 6.43 14.23 1.21
CA ARG A 101 7.61 13.37 1.03
C ARG A 101 7.25 11.94 0.63
N LEU A 102 6.16 11.36 1.13
CA LEU A 102 5.67 10.05 0.67
C LEU A 102 5.22 10.07 -0.80
N ILE A 103 4.76 11.22 -1.28
CA ILE A 103 4.30 11.41 -2.66
C ILE A 103 5.48 11.62 -3.62
N SER A 104 6.45 12.46 -3.24
CA SER A 104 7.52 12.90 -4.15
C SER A 104 8.84 12.14 -4.02
N ASP A 105 9.12 11.51 -2.87
CA ASP A 105 10.38 10.81 -2.60
C ASP A 105 10.15 9.29 -2.58
N PHE A 106 10.43 8.65 -3.71
CA PHE A 106 10.29 7.21 -3.91
C PHE A 106 11.07 6.39 -2.87
N GLN A 107 12.27 6.83 -2.51
CA GLN A 107 13.11 6.11 -1.54
C GLN A 107 12.52 6.22 -0.14
N PHE A 108 12.03 7.39 0.25
CA PHE A 108 11.36 7.60 1.52
C PHE A 108 10.06 6.77 1.63
N ALA A 109 9.23 6.77 0.59
CA ALA A 109 8.02 5.96 0.54
C ALA A 109 8.34 4.46 0.67
N THR A 110 9.34 3.99 -0.10
CA THR A 110 9.75 2.58 -0.09
C THR A 110 10.35 2.16 1.24
N LYS A 111 11.18 3.01 1.87
CA LYS A 111 11.74 2.74 3.20
C LYS A 111 10.66 2.60 4.27
N ASN A 112 9.62 3.43 4.24
CA ASN A 112 8.49 3.32 5.18
C ASN A 112 7.68 2.03 4.96
N ALA A 113 7.40 1.66 3.71
CA ALA A 113 6.70 0.41 3.40
C ALA A 113 7.51 -0.83 3.80
N ILE A 114 8.82 -0.82 3.57
CA ILE A 114 9.74 -1.89 4.02
C ILE A 114 9.73 -2.01 5.54
N ALA A 115 9.78 -0.89 6.26
CA ALA A 115 9.76 -0.89 7.72
C ALA A 115 8.43 -1.46 8.26
N GLU A 116 7.30 -1.13 7.63
CA GLU A 116 5.98 -1.68 7.96
C GLU A 116 5.90 -3.19 7.75
N LEU A 117 6.28 -3.65 6.55
CA LEU A 117 6.27 -5.08 6.22
C LEU A 117 7.23 -5.87 7.11
N THR A 118 8.41 -5.31 7.41
CA THR A 118 9.39 -5.97 8.28
C THR A 118 8.87 -6.09 9.71
N TYR A 119 8.21 -5.05 10.23
CA TYR A 119 7.53 -5.10 11.52
C TYR A 119 6.49 -6.22 11.56
N TRP A 120 5.57 -6.26 10.58
CA TRP A 120 4.53 -7.30 10.57
C TRP A 120 5.07 -8.70 10.30
N LYS A 121 6.13 -8.86 9.49
CA LYS A 121 6.83 -10.14 9.31
C LYS A 121 7.36 -10.67 10.63
N LYS A 122 7.93 -9.79 11.47
CA LYS A 122 8.41 -10.14 12.81
C LYS A 122 7.24 -10.53 13.72
N VAL A 123 6.19 -9.70 13.80
CA VAL A 123 5.01 -9.96 14.64
C VAL A 123 4.35 -11.30 14.29
N HIS A 124 4.20 -11.59 13.00
CA HIS A 124 3.48 -12.77 12.52
C HIS A 124 4.40 -13.95 12.16
N LYS A 125 5.67 -13.91 12.53
CA LYS A 125 6.65 -15.00 12.30
C LYS A 125 6.63 -15.50 10.85
N ASN A 126 6.64 -14.57 9.89
CA ASN A 126 6.56 -14.82 8.44
C ASN A 126 5.27 -15.49 7.94
N ASP A 127 4.18 -15.54 8.71
CA ASP A 127 2.85 -15.87 8.19
C ASP A 127 2.36 -14.76 7.23
N TRP A 128 2.69 -14.93 5.94
CA TRP A 128 2.43 -13.93 4.91
C TRP A 128 0.96 -13.54 4.77
N LYS A 129 0.03 -14.47 5.05
CA LYS A 129 -1.40 -14.16 5.02
C LYS A 129 -1.73 -13.11 6.08
N LYS A 130 -1.15 -13.22 7.27
CA LYS A 130 -1.32 -12.25 8.37
C LYS A 130 -0.48 -10.98 8.16
N VAL A 131 0.71 -11.09 7.59
CA VAL A 131 1.56 -9.93 7.25
C VAL A 131 0.83 -8.98 6.32
N TRP A 132 0.33 -9.47 5.17
CA TRP A 132 -0.40 -8.61 4.23
C TRP A 132 -1.74 -8.13 4.78
N SER A 133 -2.41 -8.96 5.58
CA SER A 133 -3.63 -8.54 6.29
C SER A 133 -3.36 -7.38 7.25
N SER A 134 -2.23 -7.42 7.95
CA SER A 134 -1.85 -6.39 8.94
C SER A 134 -1.29 -5.14 8.29
N TYR A 135 -0.67 -5.25 7.11
CA TYR A 135 -0.27 -4.08 6.35
C TYR A 135 -1.47 -3.15 6.07
N ASN A 136 -2.62 -3.72 5.70
CA ASN A 136 -3.85 -2.94 5.45
C ASN A 136 -4.70 -2.70 6.72
N GLY A 137 -4.82 -3.71 7.59
CA GLY A 137 -5.75 -3.70 8.72
C GLY A 137 -5.12 -3.44 10.09
N GLY A 138 -3.80 -3.30 10.17
CA GLY A 138 -3.06 -3.32 11.42
C GLY A 138 -3.39 -4.55 12.26
N TRP A 139 -3.63 -4.34 13.56
CA TRP A 139 -4.04 -5.40 14.49
C TRP A 139 -5.41 -6.03 14.17
N LYS A 140 -6.24 -5.41 13.31
CA LYS A 140 -7.49 -6.00 12.81
C LYS A 140 -7.26 -6.92 11.60
N TYR A 141 -6.13 -7.62 11.58
CA TYR A 141 -5.71 -8.52 10.49
C TYR A 141 -6.69 -9.69 10.26
N ASN A 142 -7.47 -10.06 11.28
CA ASN A 142 -8.54 -11.05 11.19
C ASN A 142 -9.90 -10.45 10.76
N SER A 143 -9.95 -9.20 10.32
CA SER A 143 -11.19 -8.67 9.72
C SER A 143 -11.43 -9.28 8.33
N LYS A 144 -12.69 -9.37 7.90
CA LYS A 144 -13.06 -9.82 6.54
C LYS A 144 -12.34 -8.98 5.46
N ARG A 145 -12.23 -7.66 5.68
CA ARG A 145 -11.53 -6.73 4.79
C ARG A 145 -10.03 -7.04 4.70
N ALA A 146 -9.35 -7.17 5.83
CA ALA A 146 -7.91 -7.44 5.86
C ALA A 146 -7.55 -8.79 5.21
N ARG A 147 -8.32 -9.85 5.50
CA ARG A 147 -8.14 -11.15 4.83
C ARG A 147 -8.43 -11.09 3.33
N LYS A 148 -9.39 -10.27 2.90
CA LYS A 148 -9.66 -10.05 1.47
C LYS A 148 -8.46 -9.37 0.80
N TYR A 149 -7.94 -8.30 1.39
CA TYR A 149 -6.75 -7.60 0.93
C TYR A 149 -5.56 -8.55 0.77
N SER A 150 -5.29 -9.38 1.78
CA SER A 150 -4.21 -10.36 1.75
C SER A 150 -4.32 -11.36 0.58
N ARG A 151 -5.54 -11.84 0.30
CA ARG A 151 -5.79 -12.72 -0.86
C ARG A 151 -5.55 -11.99 -2.18
N GLU A 152 -5.96 -10.74 -2.29
CA GLU A 152 -5.73 -9.91 -3.48
C GLU A 152 -4.24 -9.69 -3.73
N ILE A 153 -3.44 -9.39 -2.69
CA ILE A 153 -1.98 -9.30 -2.78
C ILE A 153 -1.38 -10.62 -3.31
N ALA A 154 -1.80 -11.77 -2.76
CA ALA A 154 -1.33 -13.06 -3.23
C ALA A 154 -1.63 -13.31 -4.72
N ILE A 155 -2.82 -12.91 -5.19
CA ILE A 155 -3.23 -13.01 -6.59
C ILE A 155 -2.35 -12.12 -7.48
N ILE A 156 -2.11 -10.86 -7.07
CA ILE A 156 -1.25 -9.93 -7.82
C ILE A 156 0.18 -10.49 -7.90
N ILE A 157 0.73 -11.01 -6.81
CA ILE A 157 2.06 -11.66 -6.80
C ILE A 157 2.10 -12.83 -7.78
N LYS A 158 1.08 -13.70 -7.80
CA LYS A 158 1.00 -14.82 -8.74
C LYS A 158 1.00 -14.33 -10.20
N ARG A 159 0.31 -13.22 -10.50
CA ARG A 159 0.30 -12.60 -11.83
C ARG A 159 1.66 -11.98 -12.19
N LEU A 160 2.29 -11.25 -11.26
CA LEU A 160 3.61 -10.64 -11.46
C LEU A 160 4.70 -11.66 -11.77
N LYS A 161 4.66 -12.85 -11.17
CA LYS A 161 5.62 -13.93 -11.45
C LYS A 161 5.55 -14.49 -12.87
N ARG A 162 4.51 -14.16 -13.65
CA ARG A 162 4.34 -14.61 -15.04
C ARG A 162 4.86 -13.60 -16.07
N VAL A 163 5.33 -12.44 -15.63
CA VAL A 163 5.82 -11.38 -16.51
C VAL A 163 7.21 -10.93 -16.08
N ASN A 164 7.98 -10.37 -17.02
CA ASN A 164 9.35 -9.95 -16.76
C ASN A 164 9.39 -8.55 -16.12
N VAL A 165 9.13 -8.53 -14.81
CA VAL A 165 9.23 -7.36 -13.91
C VAL A 165 10.18 -7.64 -12.76
#